data_AF-A0A6A4ZT17-F1
#
_entry.id   AF-A0A6A4ZT17-F1
#
_cell.length_a   1.000
_cell.length_b   1.000
_cell.length_c   1.000
_cell.angle_alpha   90.00
_cell.angle_beta   90.00
_cell.angle_gamma   90.00
#
_symmetry.space_group_name_H-M   'P 1'
#
loop_
_entity.id
_entity.type
_entity.pdbx_description
1 polymer ?
#
loop_
_entity_poly.entity_id
_entity_poly.type
_entity_poly.pdbx_seq_one_letter_code
_entity_poly.pdbx_strand_id
1 'polypeptide(L)'
;MFKSTWHVTGGRKRTQGHRWTADVNDLVQAYAVLHPCFYIEKLEELIRDQFPSLTKVSTSTISRALMHDLGLTRKVLEKRAREAADFKLRAYYGRVQPYYSYPDHLLFVDETSKDGSNVLRKYAWSKRNTKAIVELQFARGERVSALAAFTTSGFLAWEYTDVNL
;
A
#
# COMPACT_ATOMS: atom_id res chain seq x y z
N MET A 1 34.06 47.98 12.98
CA MET A 1 33.56 48.39 11.66
C MET A 1 33.14 47.14 10.89
N PHE A 2 31.85 46.81 10.88
CA PHE A 2 31.30 45.60 10.25
C PHE A 2 31.32 45.77 8.72
N LYS A 3 31.97 44.84 8.01
CA LYS A 3 31.85 44.75 6.55
C LYS A 3 30.69 43.82 6.20
N SER A 4 29.62 44.41 5.68
CA SER A 4 28.43 43.75 5.15
C SER A 4 28.73 43.10 3.81
N THR A 5 29.24 41.87 3.83
CA THR A 5 29.24 41.00 2.63
C THR A 5 28.78 39.62 3.04
N TRP A 6 27.47 39.43 3.02
CA TRP A 6 26.78 38.15 3.17
C TRP A 6 26.91 37.29 1.91
N HIS A 7 28.16 36.99 1.51
CA HIS A 7 28.43 35.94 0.54
C HIS A 7 28.91 34.71 1.31
N VAL A 8 28.00 33.78 1.58
CA VAL A 8 28.39 32.41 1.89
C VAL A 8 28.87 31.83 0.57
N THR A 9 30.19 31.75 0.38
CA THR A 9 30.75 30.96 -0.71
C THR A 9 30.22 29.55 -0.53
N GLY A 10 29.33 29.14 -1.43
CA GLY A 10 28.76 27.79 -1.43
C GLY A 10 29.90 26.80 -1.44
N GLY A 11 30.16 26.18 -0.30
CA GLY A 11 31.16 25.12 -0.18
C GLY A 11 30.91 24.10 -1.28
N ARG A 12 31.99 23.64 -1.94
CA ARG A 12 31.95 22.61 -2.99
C ARG A 12 30.87 21.58 -2.66
N LYS A 13 29.80 21.53 -3.45
CA LYS A 13 28.82 20.44 -3.37
C LYS A 13 29.61 19.16 -3.58
N ARG A 14 29.84 18.39 -2.52
CA ARG A 14 30.39 17.04 -2.65
C ARG A 14 29.47 16.30 -3.61
N THR A 15 30.00 15.86 -4.74
CA THR A 15 29.32 14.91 -5.62
C THR A 15 29.04 13.69 -4.77
N GLN A 16 27.81 13.56 -4.29
CA GLN A 16 27.43 12.52 -3.35
C GLN A 16 27.33 11.23 -4.17
N GLY A 17 28.43 10.48 -4.25
CA GLY A 17 28.43 9.17 -4.89
C GLY A 17 27.40 8.26 -4.21
N HIS A 18 26.83 7.35 -4.99
CA HIS A 18 25.92 6.33 -4.47
C HIS A 18 26.61 5.52 -3.36
N ARG A 19 25.85 5.13 -2.33
CA ARG A 19 26.40 4.35 -1.20
C ARG A 19 26.87 2.95 -1.61
N TRP A 20 26.23 2.40 -2.63
CA TRP A 20 26.51 1.09 -3.19
C TRP A 20 26.97 1.20 -4.65
N THR A 21 27.60 0.14 -5.14
CA THR A 21 27.97 -0.02 -6.55
C THR A 21 26.72 -0.05 -7.44
N ALA A 22 26.90 0.15 -8.74
CA ALA A 22 25.80 0.11 -9.71
C ALA A 22 25.03 -1.21 -9.63
N ASP A 23 25.73 -2.34 -9.59
CA ASP A 23 25.12 -3.69 -9.56
C ASP A 23 24.15 -3.88 -8.37
N VAL A 24 24.52 -3.39 -7.18
CA VAL A 24 23.65 -3.46 -6.00
C VAL A 24 22.42 -2.57 -6.16
N ASN A 25 22.61 -1.36 -6.68
CA ASN A 25 21.51 -0.43 -6.93
C ASN A 25 20.53 -0.98 -7.97
N ASP A 26 21.02 -1.61 -9.02
CA ASP A 26 20.23 -2.23 -10.09
C ASP A 26 19.43 -3.42 -9.56
N LEU A 27 20.04 -4.30 -8.76
CA LEU A 27 19.34 -5.39 -8.08
C LEU A 27 18.21 -4.87 -7.18
N VAL A 28 18.50 -3.88 -6.33
CA VAL A 28 17.53 -3.30 -5.40
C VAL A 28 16.37 -2.65 -6.16
N GLN A 29 16.66 -1.97 -7.28
CA GLN A 29 15.64 -1.35 -8.11
C GLN A 29 14.75 -2.40 -8.79
N ALA A 30 15.33 -3.45 -9.35
CA ALA A 30 14.58 -4.57 -9.94
C ALA A 30 13.69 -5.26 -8.90
N TYR A 31 14.23 -5.54 -7.71
CA TYR A 31 13.49 -6.14 -6.60
C TYR A 31 12.34 -5.25 -6.12
N ALA A 32 12.56 -3.92 -6.04
CA ALA A 32 11.52 -2.97 -5.62
C ALA A 32 10.36 -2.87 -6.62
N VAL A 33 10.62 -3.06 -7.92
CA VAL A 33 9.59 -3.11 -8.96
C VAL A 33 8.77 -4.40 -8.86
N LEU A 34 9.42 -5.54 -8.64
CA LEU A 34 8.75 -6.83 -8.55
C LEU A 34 7.98 -7.02 -7.24
N HIS A 35 8.49 -6.47 -6.13
CA HIS A 35 7.97 -6.66 -4.79
C HIS A 35 7.71 -5.34 -4.07
N PRO A 36 6.88 -4.42 -4.58
CA PRO A 36 6.75 -3.05 -4.05
C PRO A 36 6.40 -2.98 -2.56
N CYS A 37 5.81 -4.02 -1.98
CA CYS A 37 5.46 -4.07 -0.55
C CYS A 37 6.54 -4.70 0.34
N PHE A 38 7.79 -4.86 -0.09
CA PHE A 38 8.84 -5.57 0.66
C PHE A 38 9.15 -4.94 2.04
N TYR A 39 9.62 -5.80 2.97
CA TYR A 39 10.21 -5.39 4.25
C TYR A 39 11.69 -5.05 4.07
N ILE A 40 12.20 -4.05 4.79
CA ILE A 40 13.62 -3.67 4.70
C ILE A 40 14.51 -4.86 5.11
N GLU A 41 14.05 -5.66 6.07
CA GLU A 41 14.72 -6.85 6.58
C GLU A 41 14.82 -7.93 5.48
N LYS A 42 13.78 -8.09 4.65
CA LYS A 42 13.85 -8.99 3.48
C LYS A 42 14.78 -8.49 2.41
N LEU A 43 14.84 -7.18 2.20
CA LEU A 43 15.83 -6.59 1.30
C LEU A 43 17.25 -6.75 1.86
N GLU A 44 17.43 -6.64 3.18
CA GLU A 44 18.70 -6.89 3.85
C GLU A 44 19.16 -8.34 3.67
N GLU A 45 18.29 -9.32 3.92
CA GLU A 45 18.58 -10.74 3.66
C GLU A 45 19.03 -10.97 2.22
N LEU A 46 18.27 -10.43 1.24
CA LEU A 46 18.60 -10.54 -0.19
C LEU A 46 19.97 -9.94 -0.53
N ILE A 47 20.26 -8.74 -0.02
CA ILE A 47 21.54 -8.07 -0.30
C ILE A 47 22.70 -8.85 0.34
N ARG A 48 22.53 -9.38 1.56
CA ARG A 48 23.57 -10.18 2.24
C ARG A 48 23.84 -11.50 1.52
N ASP A 49 22.80 -12.12 0.97
CA ASP A 49 22.91 -13.34 0.18
C ASP A 49 23.65 -13.11 -1.14
N GLN A 50 23.26 -12.07 -1.90
CA GLN A 50 23.83 -11.78 -3.21
C GLN A 50 25.19 -11.07 -3.15
N PHE A 51 25.45 -10.30 -2.08
CA PHE A 51 26.70 -9.57 -1.88
C PHE A 51 27.28 -9.79 -0.47
N PRO A 52 27.82 -10.99 -0.17
CA PRO A 52 28.32 -11.33 1.17
C PRO A 52 29.47 -10.44 1.65
N SER A 53 30.26 -9.89 0.73
CA SER A 53 31.37 -8.99 1.03
C SER A 53 30.94 -7.55 1.34
N LEU A 54 29.65 -7.21 1.17
CA LEU A 54 29.13 -5.87 1.41
C LEU A 54 28.91 -5.65 2.91
N THR A 55 29.67 -4.74 3.50
CA THR A 55 29.63 -4.47 4.95
C THR A 55 28.56 -3.45 5.35
N LYS A 56 28.11 -2.60 4.41
CA LYS A 56 27.17 -1.49 4.65
C LYS A 56 25.72 -1.85 4.30
N VAL A 57 25.12 -2.76 5.07
CA VAL A 57 23.77 -3.30 4.80
C VAL A 57 22.81 -3.15 5.99
N SER A 58 23.13 -2.28 6.96
CA SER A 58 22.18 -2.01 8.06
C SER A 58 20.87 -1.41 7.53
N THR A 59 19.76 -1.66 8.24
CA THR A 59 18.43 -1.09 7.92
C THR A 59 18.46 0.43 7.68
N SER A 60 19.24 1.17 8.47
CA SER A 60 19.42 2.62 8.30
C SER A 60 20.21 2.99 7.03
N THR A 61 21.14 2.16 6.59
CA THR A 61 21.86 2.34 5.33
C THR A 61 20.94 2.06 4.15
N ILE A 62 20.18 0.95 4.21
CA ILE A 62 19.20 0.59 3.18
C ILE A 62 18.15 1.69 3.02
N SER A 63 17.57 2.16 4.13
CA SER A 63 16.57 3.25 4.10
C SER A 63 17.10 4.52 3.45
N ARG A 64 18.34 4.90 3.76
CA ARG A 64 19.00 6.06 3.14
C ARG A 64 19.32 5.83 1.66
N ALA A 65 19.77 4.64 1.28
CA ALA A 65 20.04 4.30 -0.11
C ALA A 65 18.75 4.33 -0.94
N LEU A 66 17.67 3.70 -0.45
CA LEU A 66 16.35 3.76 -1.07
C LEU A 66 15.91 5.22 -1.30
N MET A 67 15.99 6.07 -0.28
CA MET A 67 15.48 7.44 -0.35
C MET A 67 16.35 8.40 -1.16
N HIS A 68 17.67 8.38 -0.95
CA HIS A 68 18.59 9.39 -1.47
C HIS A 68 19.28 8.96 -2.76
N ASP A 69 19.54 7.66 -2.92
CA ASP A 69 20.32 7.15 -4.05
C ASP A 69 19.37 6.66 -5.15
N LEU A 70 18.24 6.03 -4.77
CA LEU A 70 17.26 5.45 -5.71
C LEU A 70 15.96 6.25 -5.82
N GLY A 71 15.76 7.27 -4.98
CA GLY A 71 14.57 8.11 -4.99
C GLY A 71 13.26 7.37 -4.63
N LEU A 72 13.34 6.21 -3.98
CA LEU A 72 12.22 5.41 -3.51
C LEU A 72 11.78 5.86 -2.11
N THR A 73 10.48 6.09 -1.96
CA THR A 73 9.88 6.43 -0.66
C THR A 73 8.75 5.49 -0.31
N ARG A 74 8.60 5.24 1.00
CA ARG A 74 7.53 4.42 1.56
C ARG A 74 6.23 5.22 1.59
N LYS A 75 5.18 4.71 0.96
CA LYS A 75 3.87 5.36 0.84
C LYS A 75 2.76 4.43 1.30
N VAL A 76 1.68 5.03 1.80
CA VAL A 76 0.45 4.29 2.13
C VAL A 76 -0.17 3.77 0.84
N LEU A 77 -0.56 2.50 0.83
CA LEU A 77 -1.27 1.91 -0.30
C LEU A 77 -2.67 2.53 -0.41
N GLU A 78 -2.98 3.10 -1.56
CA GLU A 78 -4.33 3.57 -1.89
C GLU A 78 -5.11 2.38 -2.47
N LYS A 79 -6.00 1.79 -1.68
CA LYS A 79 -6.92 0.75 -2.18
C LYS A 79 -7.99 1.42 -3.03
N ARG A 80 -7.82 1.40 -4.35
CA ARG A 80 -8.87 1.84 -5.28
C ARG A 80 -9.83 0.69 -5.54
N ALA A 81 -11.04 0.79 -4.99
CA ALA A 81 -12.16 0.02 -5.50
C ALA A 81 -12.47 0.52 -6.92
N ARG A 82 -12.37 -0.37 -7.91
CA ARG A 82 -12.64 -0.06 -9.34
C ARG A 82 -14.13 0.22 -9.61
N GLU A 83 -15.00 0.01 -8.62
CA GLU A 83 -16.45 -0.10 -8.81
C GLU A 83 -17.26 1.18 -8.55
N ALA A 84 -16.61 2.30 -8.19
CA ALA A 84 -17.30 3.59 -8.07
C ALA A 84 -17.58 4.16 -9.47
N ALA A 85 -18.63 3.67 -10.12
CA ALA A 85 -19.17 4.25 -11.34
C ALA A 85 -20.37 5.13 -10.97
N ASP A 86 -20.19 6.45 -10.95
CA ASP A 86 -21.24 7.43 -10.62
C ASP A 86 -22.55 7.21 -11.40
N PHE A 87 -22.44 6.73 -12.64
CA PHE A 87 -23.60 6.37 -13.47
C PHE A 87 -24.44 5.23 -12.86
N LYS A 88 -23.80 4.19 -12.31
CA LYS A 88 -24.51 3.07 -11.66
C LYS A 88 -25.22 3.53 -10.40
N LEU A 89 -24.61 4.45 -9.65
CA LEU A 89 -25.21 5.03 -8.45
C LEU A 89 -26.49 5.80 -8.79
N ARG A 90 -26.45 6.66 -9.81
CA ARG A 90 -27.64 7.41 -10.28
C ARG A 90 -28.75 6.49 -10.77
N ALA A 91 -28.40 5.47 -11.56
CA ALA A 91 -29.36 4.49 -12.06
C ALA A 91 -30.01 3.69 -10.91
N TYR A 92 -29.23 3.33 -9.89
CA TYR A 92 -29.75 2.67 -8.68
C TYR A 92 -30.77 3.55 -7.96
N TYR A 93 -30.43 4.81 -7.66
CA TYR A 93 -31.36 5.74 -6.99
C TYR A 93 -32.65 5.95 -7.79
N GLY A 94 -32.56 6.13 -9.10
CA GLY A 94 -33.74 6.27 -9.96
C GLY A 94 -34.68 5.06 -9.92
N ARG A 95 -34.14 3.85 -9.68
CA ARG A 95 -34.93 2.62 -9.58
C ARG A 95 -35.62 2.48 -8.21
N VAL A 96 -34.97 2.88 -7.11
CA VAL A 96 -35.51 2.68 -5.76
C VAL A 96 -36.38 3.83 -5.26
N GLN A 97 -36.13 5.05 -5.71
CA GLN A 97 -36.84 6.26 -5.27
C GLN A 97 -38.37 6.20 -5.40
N PRO A 98 -38.97 5.56 -6.43
CA PRO A 98 -40.43 5.48 -6.53
C PRO A 98 -41.11 4.57 -5.49
N TYR A 99 -40.38 3.63 -4.91
CA TYR A 99 -40.95 2.56 -4.08
C TYR A 99 -40.71 2.76 -2.58
N TYR A 100 -39.72 3.59 -2.21
CA TYR A 100 -39.29 3.76 -0.83
C TYR A 100 -39.10 5.23 -0.49
N SER A 101 -39.90 5.72 0.45
CA SER A 101 -39.85 7.13 0.91
C SER A 101 -39.15 7.30 2.26
N TYR A 102 -39.06 6.22 3.05
CA TYR A 102 -38.50 6.25 4.40
C TYR A 102 -37.42 5.17 4.56
N PRO A 103 -36.34 5.46 5.30
CA PRO A 103 -35.26 4.50 5.56
C PRO A 103 -35.73 3.18 6.20
N ASP A 104 -36.76 3.24 7.04
CA ASP A 104 -37.26 2.08 7.79
C ASP A 104 -37.98 1.03 6.90
N HIS A 105 -38.25 1.37 5.63
CA HIS A 105 -38.82 0.44 4.65
C HIS A 105 -37.76 -0.43 3.97
N LEU A 106 -36.48 -0.18 4.25
CA LEU A 106 -35.37 -0.87 3.61
C LEU A 106 -34.78 -1.92 4.55
N LEU A 107 -34.68 -3.13 4.02
CA LEU A 107 -33.86 -4.20 4.58
C LEU A 107 -32.57 -4.28 3.77
N PHE A 108 -31.44 -4.16 4.44
CA PHE A 108 -30.13 -4.32 3.83
C PHE A 108 -29.63 -5.73 4.15
N VAL A 109 -29.21 -6.45 3.12
CA VAL A 109 -28.57 -7.75 3.26
C VAL A 109 -27.19 -7.62 2.64
N ASP A 110 -26.16 -7.91 3.43
CA ASP A 110 -24.78 -7.89 2.95
C ASP A 110 -24.00 -9.10 3.46
N GLU A 111 -23.11 -9.60 2.62
CA GLU A 111 -22.22 -10.70 2.94
C GLU A 111 -20.80 -10.17 3.12
N THR A 112 -20.28 -10.27 4.35
CA THR A 112 -18.86 -10.03 4.61
C THR A 112 -18.12 -11.34 4.63
N SER A 113 -16.97 -11.42 3.99
CA SER A 113 -16.12 -12.60 4.05
C SER A 113 -14.69 -12.22 4.38
N LYS A 114 -14.11 -12.96 5.32
CA LYS A 114 -12.76 -12.76 5.82
C LYS A 114 -11.91 -13.97 5.44
N ASP A 115 -10.86 -13.69 4.68
CA ASP A 115 -9.83 -14.66 4.38
C ASP A 115 -8.77 -14.53 5.47
N GLY A 116 -8.43 -15.64 6.14
CA GLY A 116 -7.41 -15.66 7.20
C GLY A 116 -6.02 -15.19 6.73
N SER A 117 -5.81 -15.17 5.40
CA SER A 117 -4.57 -14.78 4.74
C SER A 117 -4.46 -13.27 4.43
N ASN A 118 -5.51 -12.46 4.59
CA ASN A 118 -5.52 -11.11 4.04
C ASN A 118 -5.04 -10.02 5.02
N VAL A 119 -3.81 -10.14 5.50
CA VAL A 119 -3.08 -8.99 6.08
C VAL A 119 -2.53 -8.17 4.91
N LEU A 120 -3.39 -7.36 4.31
CA LEU A 120 -2.95 -6.40 3.29
C LEU A 120 -1.93 -5.46 3.93
N ARG A 121 -0.73 -5.41 3.34
CA ARG A 121 0.33 -4.53 3.80
C ARG A 121 -0.14 -3.08 3.64
N LYS A 122 0.02 -2.26 4.68
CA LYS A 122 -0.39 -0.86 4.66
C LYS A 122 0.49 0.03 3.77
N TYR A 123 1.72 -0.41 3.48
CA TYR A 123 2.74 0.41 2.82
C TYR A 123 3.42 -0.30 1.66
N ALA A 124 3.83 0.49 0.67
CA ALA A 124 4.69 0.06 -0.43
C ALA A 124 5.71 1.14 -0.80
N TRP A 125 6.78 0.73 -1.47
CA TRP A 125 7.83 1.59 -1.99
C TRP A 125 7.49 2.03 -3.42
N SER A 126 7.67 3.31 -3.69
CA SER A 126 7.49 3.88 -5.05
C SER A 126 8.41 5.08 -5.23
N LYS A 127 8.64 5.49 -6.48
CA LYS A 127 9.45 6.69 -6.77
C LYS A 127 8.84 7.92 -6.11
N ARG A 128 9.67 8.89 -5.73
CA ARG A 128 9.23 10.20 -5.23
C ARG A 128 8.23 10.81 -6.22
N ASN A 129 7.17 11.45 -5.71
CA ASN A 129 6.09 12.06 -6.49
C ASN A 129 5.20 11.11 -7.35
N THR A 130 5.34 9.79 -7.24
CA THR A 130 4.41 8.84 -7.89
C THR A 130 3.51 8.12 -6.89
N LYS A 131 2.28 7.74 -7.23
CA LYS A 131 1.47 6.93 -6.30
C LYS A 131 2.02 5.51 -6.20
N ALA A 132 1.91 4.89 -5.02
CA ALA A 132 2.19 3.47 -4.85
C ALA A 132 0.89 2.70 -5.14
N ILE A 133 0.81 2.11 -6.32
CA ILE A 133 -0.34 1.32 -6.78
C ILE A 133 0.12 -0.14 -6.85
N VAL A 134 -0.60 -1.02 -6.17
CA VAL A 134 -0.33 -2.46 -6.19
C VAL A 134 -1.63 -3.14 -6.60
N GLU A 135 -1.56 -3.84 -7.73
CA GLU A 135 -2.64 -4.71 -8.17
C GLU A 135 -2.59 -5.99 -7.36
N LEU A 136 -3.57 -6.17 -6.50
CA LEU A 136 -3.70 -7.37 -5.70
C LEU A 136 -4.62 -8.33 -6.44
N GLN A 137 -4.13 -9.54 -6.70
CA GLN A 137 -5.00 -10.64 -7.06
C GLN A 137 -5.77 -11.03 -5.79
N PHE A 138 -7.10 -10.92 -5.84
CA PHE A 138 -7.96 -11.46 -4.80
C PHE A 138 -7.99 -13.00 -4.95
N ALA A 139 -6.91 -13.67 -4.53
CA ALA A 139 -6.92 -15.12 -4.41
C ALA A 139 -7.83 -15.48 -3.23
N ARG A 140 -8.92 -16.22 -3.49
CA ARG A 140 -9.82 -16.73 -2.45
C ARG A 140 -9.06 -17.77 -1.63
N GLY A 141 -8.76 -17.46 -0.37
CA GLY A 141 -8.35 -18.48 0.61
C GLY A 141 -9.56 -19.25 1.15
N GLU A 142 -9.35 -20.12 2.14
CA GLU A 142 -10.46 -20.57 3.00
C GLU A 142 -11.07 -19.35 3.68
N ARG A 143 -12.34 -19.08 3.38
CA ARG A 143 -13.06 -17.88 3.82
C ARG A 143 -14.03 -18.28 4.91
N VAL A 144 -14.04 -17.52 6.00
CA VAL A 144 -15.23 -17.44 6.85
C VAL A 144 -16.10 -16.34 6.25
N SER A 145 -17.32 -16.67 5.85
CA SER A 145 -18.30 -15.65 5.46
C SER A 145 -19.38 -15.53 6.51
N ALA A 146 -19.88 -14.30 6.66
CA ALA A 146 -21.01 -13.95 7.48
C ALA A 146 -21.99 -13.14 6.62
N LEU A 147 -23.21 -13.63 6.51
CA LEU A 147 -24.34 -12.95 5.88
C LEU A 147 -25.15 -12.28 6.97
N ALA A 148 -25.43 -10.99 6.84
CA ALA A 148 -26.22 -10.26 7.82
C ALA A 148 -27.33 -9.45 7.15
N ALA A 149 -28.51 -9.47 7.77
CA ALA A 149 -29.65 -8.64 7.43
C ALA A 149 -29.86 -7.58 8.51
N PHE A 150 -29.98 -6.31 8.11
CA PHE A 150 -30.12 -5.19 9.04
C PHE A 150 -30.97 -4.05 8.48
N THR A 151 -31.51 -3.25 9.37
CA THR A 151 -32.30 -2.04 9.09
C THR A 151 -31.64 -0.83 9.74
N THR A 152 -32.31 0.33 9.70
CA THR A 152 -31.92 1.53 10.45
C THR A 152 -31.86 1.34 11.96
N SER A 153 -32.56 0.34 12.51
CA SER A 153 -32.60 0.05 13.94
C SER A 153 -31.56 -1.00 14.40
N GLY A 154 -30.88 -1.68 13.46
CA GLY A 154 -29.82 -2.63 13.76
C GLY A 154 -29.96 -3.96 13.02
N PHE A 155 -29.24 -4.99 13.50
CA PHE A 155 -29.23 -6.32 12.92
C PHE A 155 -30.51 -7.09 13.24
N LEU A 156 -31.11 -7.70 12.22
CA LEU A 156 -32.28 -8.57 12.35
C LEU A 156 -31.90 -10.05 12.38
N ALA A 157 -30.94 -10.45 11.54
CA ALA A 157 -30.46 -11.83 11.46
C ALA A 157 -29.03 -11.87 10.92
N TRP A 158 -28.27 -12.88 11.30
CA TRP A 158 -26.99 -13.20 10.69
C TRP A 158 -26.69 -14.69 10.76
N GLU A 159 -25.98 -15.18 9.74
CA GLU A 159 -25.50 -16.55 9.62
C GLU A 159 -24.03 -16.51 9.22
N TYR A 160 -23.24 -17.48 9.67
CA TYR A 160 -21.84 -17.59 9.26
C TYR A 160 -21.50 -19.01 8.86
N THR A 161 -20.61 -19.16 7.88
CA THR A 161 -20.09 -20.47 7.45
C THR A 161 -18.61 -20.55 7.78
N ASP A 162 -18.24 -21.54 8.60
CA ASP A 162 -16.86 -21.96 8.83
C ASP A 162 -16.56 -23.21 7.98
N VAL A 163 -15.36 -23.28 7.40
CA VAL A 163 -14.92 -24.39 6.52
C VAL A 163 -14.44 -25.62 7.32
N ASN A 164 -14.75 -25.73 8.62
CA ASN A 164 -14.32 -26.86 9.45
C ASN A 164 -15.51 -27.59 10.10
N LEU A 165 -16.01 -28.61 9.41
CA LEU A 165 -16.55 -29.85 9.98
C LEU A 165 -15.99 -31.04 9.19
#